data_AF-A0A3D3QCT1-F1
#
_entry.id   AF-A0A3D3QCT1-F1
#
_cell.length_a   1.000
_cell.length_b   1.000
_cell.length_c   1.000
_cell.angle_alpha   90.00
_cell.angle_beta   90.00
_cell.angle_gamma   90.00
#
_symmetry.space_group_name_H-M   'P 1'
#
loop_
_entity.id
_entity.type
_entity.pdbx_description
1 polymer ?
#
loop_
_entity_poly.entity_id
_entity_poly.type
_entity_poly.pdbx_seq_one_letter_code
_entity_poly.pdbx_strand_id
1 'polypeptide(L)'
;MRGVLVQMAERGQLIALRCEMPQCYCPKGRAHFDAKSIPPPKWAPSPDHYPILKSAGGQLRPDNVRLSHVFCNNRDYGWRTKIKALLAKEMSLEAIAQELNRRKVPTAHGGNKWSAPSVRKAFVS
;
A
#
# COMPACT_ATOMS: atom_id res chain seq x y z
N MET A 1 -15.97 -19.81 -5.49
CA MET A 1 -15.84 -18.85 -4.36
C MET A 1 -15.69 -17.43 -4.93
N ARG A 2 -16.53 -16.47 -4.49
CA ARG A 2 -16.35 -15.04 -4.85
C ARG A 2 -15.26 -14.41 -3.98
N GLY A 3 -14.40 -13.56 -4.56
CA GLY A 3 -13.33 -12.89 -3.82
C GLY A 3 -13.85 -11.90 -2.76
N VAL A 4 -13.06 -11.65 -1.71
CA VAL A 4 -13.48 -10.82 -0.55
C VAL A 4 -14.00 -9.43 -0.94
N LEU A 5 -13.37 -8.75 -1.90
CA LEU A 5 -13.79 -7.42 -2.36
C LEU A 5 -15.17 -7.43 -3.02
N VAL A 6 -15.53 -8.50 -3.74
CA VAL A 6 -16.86 -8.66 -4.34
C VAL A 6 -17.91 -8.82 -3.24
N GLN A 7 -17.62 -9.66 -2.25
CA GLN A 7 -18.53 -9.85 -1.10
C GLN A 7 -18.73 -8.56 -0.31
N MET A 8 -17.67 -7.76 -0.13
CA MET A 8 -17.77 -6.46 0.54
C MET A 8 -18.62 -5.47 -0.26
N ALA A 9 -18.47 -5.42 -1.59
CA ALA A 9 -19.31 -4.58 -2.44
C ALA A 9 -20.79 -4.97 -2.31
N GLU A 10 -21.12 -6.26 -2.40
CA GLU A 10 -22.48 -6.78 -2.27
C GLU A 10 -23.10 -6.46 -0.90
N ARG A 11 -22.28 -6.40 0.16
CA ARG A 11 -22.70 -6.08 1.52
C ARG A 11 -22.68 -4.57 1.84
N GLY A 12 -22.36 -3.71 0.88
CA GLY A 12 -22.25 -2.26 1.11
C GLY A 12 -21.06 -1.85 2.00
N GLN A 13 -20.08 -2.76 2.21
CA GLN A 13 -18.87 -2.49 2.99
C GLN A 13 -17.81 -1.73 2.19
N LEU A 14 -17.92 -1.72 0.86
CA LEU A 14 -17.20 -0.78 0.00
C LEU A 14 -18.12 0.41 -0.32
N ILE A 15 -17.90 1.52 0.39
CA ILE A 15 -18.72 2.74 0.26
C ILE A 15 -18.59 3.38 -1.13
N ALA A 16 -17.41 3.24 -1.76
CA ALA A 16 -17.15 3.74 -3.10
C ALA A 16 -16.14 2.86 -3.83
N LEU A 17 -16.31 2.72 -5.15
CA LEU A 17 -15.36 2.03 -6.02
C LEU A 17 -14.15 2.92 -6.30
N ARG A 18 -13.23 2.99 -5.35
CA ARG A 18 -12.01 3.81 -5.46
C ARG A 18 -10.82 3.16 -4.76
N CYS A 19 -9.62 3.48 -5.22
CA CYS A 19 -8.38 3.09 -4.55
C CYS A 19 -8.24 3.80 -3.20
N GLU A 20 -8.19 3.00 -2.13
CA GLU A 20 -8.15 3.42 -0.72
C GLU A 20 -6.73 3.55 -0.17
N MET A 21 -5.71 3.34 -1.02
CA MET A 21 -4.31 3.58 -0.64
C MET A 21 -4.09 5.03 -0.22
N PRO A 22 -3.25 5.34 0.78
CA PRO A 22 -3.09 6.72 1.26
C PRO A 22 -2.64 7.68 0.15
N GLN A 23 -1.78 7.21 -0.77
CA GLN A 23 -1.51 7.87 -2.05
C GLN A 23 -1.93 6.97 -3.21
N CYS A 24 -2.62 7.57 -4.18
CA CYS A 24 -2.88 6.95 -5.47
C CYS A 24 -1.89 7.48 -6.52
N TYR A 25 -1.33 6.57 -7.30
CA TYR A 25 -0.37 6.86 -8.37
C TYR A 25 -0.97 6.70 -9.76
N CYS A 26 -2.25 6.29 -9.87
CA CYS A 26 -2.91 6.15 -11.14
C CYS A 26 -3.12 7.53 -11.78
N PRO A 27 -2.63 7.78 -13.01
CA PRO A 27 -2.79 9.06 -13.69
C PRO A 27 -4.25 9.38 -14.04
N LYS A 28 -5.10 8.35 -14.15
CA LYS A 28 -6.56 8.48 -14.37
C LYS A 28 -7.35 8.68 -13.07
N GLY A 29 -6.66 8.76 -11.93
CA GLY A 29 -7.28 8.98 -10.62
C GLY A 29 -7.71 7.71 -9.89
N ARG A 30 -8.27 7.90 -8.69
CA ARG A 30 -8.57 6.82 -7.73
C ARG A 30 -9.74 5.93 -8.15
N ALA A 31 -10.70 6.46 -8.88
CA ALA A 31 -11.91 5.76 -9.29
C ALA A 31 -11.71 4.89 -10.56
N HIS A 32 -10.60 5.09 -11.27
CA HIS A 32 -10.28 4.33 -12.48
C HIS A 32 -9.69 2.97 -12.12
N PHE A 33 -10.18 1.88 -12.72
CA PHE A 33 -9.56 0.56 -12.63
C PHE A 33 -9.46 -0.06 -14.02
N ASP A 34 -8.29 -0.58 -14.36
CA ASP A 34 -8.14 -1.40 -15.57
C ASP A 34 -8.82 -2.76 -15.35
N ALA A 35 -9.30 -3.36 -16.45
CA ALA A 35 -9.81 -4.72 -16.42
C ALA A 35 -8.73 -5.70 -15.92
N LYS A 36 -9.14 -6.74 -15.20
CA LYS A 36 -8.21 -7.79 -14.77
C LYS A 36 -7.74 -8.61 -15.97
N SER A 37 -6.43 -8.85 -16.04
CA SER A 37 -5.81 -9.79 -16.98
C SER A 37 -4.66 -10.54 -16.28
N ILE A 38 -4.06 -11.51 -16.97
CA ILE A 38 -2.89 -12.25 -16.51
C ILE A 38 -1.74 -11.96 -17.48
N PRO A 39 -0.63 -11.34 -17.04
CA PRO A 39 -0.36 -10.82 -15.69
C PRO A 39 -1.24 -9.59 -15.33
N PRO A 40 -1.45 -9.29 -14.03
CA PRO A 40 -2.31 -8.20 -13.62
C PRO A 40 -1.75 -6.82 -14.04
N PRO A 41 -2.55 -5.96 -14.69
CA PRO A 41 -2.16 -4.60 -15.02
C PRO A 41 -1.86 -3.76 -13.78
N LYS A 42 -1.07 -2.69 -13.96
CA LYS A 42 -0.67 -1.77 -12.87
C LYS A 42 -1.87 -1.15 -12.15
N TRP A 43 -2.93 -0.81 -12.90
CA TRP A 43 -4.12 -0.14 -12.37
C TRP A 43 -5.33 -1.05 -12.25
N ALA A 44 -5.14 -2.37 -12.31
CA ALA A 44 -6.19 -3.32 -11.99
C ALA A 44 -6.49 -3.32 -10.48
N PRO A 45 -7.70 -3.75 -10.07
CA PRO A 45 -8.07 -3.81 -8.66
C PRO A 45 -7.35 -4.97 -7.95
N SER A 46 -6.78 -4.69 -6.78
CA SER A 46 -6.15 -5.66 -5.90
C SER A 46 -6.61 -5.52 -4.44
N PRO A 47 -6.69 -6.65 -3.71
CA PRO A 47 -6.98 -6.64 -2.28
C PRO A 47 -5.69 -6.34 -1.49
N ASP A 48 -5.58 -5.14 -0.94
CA ASP A 48 -4.49 -4.79 -0.02
C ASP A 48 -4.79 -5.29 1.39
N HIS A 49 -3.79 -5.88 2.05
CA HIS A 49 -3.92 -6.37 3.41
C HIS A 49 -3.71 -5.21 4.38
N TYR A 50 -4.79 -4.73 4.98
CA TYR A 50 -4.76 -3.59 5.89
C TYR A 50 -5.80 -3.77 7.01
N PRO A 51 -5.45 -3.55 8.28
CA PRO A 51 -4.17 -2.99 8.75
C PRO A 51 -3.03 -4.02 8.91
N ILE A 52 -3.35 -5.32 8.97
CA ILE A 52 -2.37 -6.39 9.17
C ILE A 52 -1.87 -6.90 7.82
N LEU A 53 -0.62 -6.60 7.51
CA LEU A 53 0.05 -7.07 6.28
C LEU A 53 0.05 -8.60 6.19
N LYS A 54 0.03 -9.11 4.94
CA LYS A 54 0.24 -10.54 4.66
C LYS A 54 1.54 -11.08 5.28
N SER A 55 2.62 -10.29 5.22
CA SER A 55 3.93 -10.67 5.80
C SER A 55 3.95 -10.68 7.34
N ALA A 56 2.88 -10.22 7.99
CA ALA A 56 2.66 -10.32 9.42
C ALA A 56 1.54 -11.33 9.76
N GLY A 57 1.18 -12.22 8.84
CA GLY A 57 0.13 -13.22 9.02
C GLY A 57 -1.29 -12.74 8.72
N GLY A 58 -1.44 -11.52 8.19
CA GLY A 58 -2.75 -11.00 7.79
C GLY A 58 -3.44 -11.85 6.74
N GLN A 59 -4.74 -12.03 6.89
CA GLN A 59 -5.59 -12.80 5.97
C GLN A 59 -6.55 -11.88 5.22
N LEU A 60 -7.01 -12.31 4.04
CA LEU A 60 -8.03 -11.58 3.26
C LEU A 60 -9.42 -11.81 3.87
N ARG A 61 -9.79 -10.89 4.76
CA ARG A 61 -11.09 -10.85 5.43
C ARG A 61 -11.67 -9.45 5.34
N PRO A 62 -13.00 -9.26 5.48
CA PRO A 62 -13.62 -7.95 5.38
C PRO A 62 -13.06 -6.90 6.37
N ASP A 63 -12.53 -7.32 7.51
CA ASP A 63 -11.89 -6.47 8.53
C ASP A 63 -10.41 -6.16 8.24
N ASN A 64 -9.79 -6.86 7.28
CA ASN A 64 -8.36 -6.78 7.00
C ASN A 64 -8.04 -6.60 5.50
N VAL A 65 -8.92 -5.92 4.78
CA VAL A 65 -8.73 -5.66 3.35
C VAL A 65 -9.23 -4.27 2.96
N ARG A 66 -8.49 -3.59 2.10
CA ARG A 66 -8.93 -2.37 1.41
C ARG A 66 -8.78 -2.51 -0.11
N LEU A 67 -9.63 -1.84 -0.87
CA LEU A 67 -9.56 -1.83 -2.33
C LEU A 67 -8.39 -0.95 -2.78
N SER A 68 -7.52 -1.48 -3.65
CA SER A 68 -6.34 -0.77 -4.11
C SER A 68 -6.04 -1.03 -5.59
N HIS A 69 -5.19 -0.20 -6.19
CA HIS A 69 -4.50 -0.57 -7.44
C HIS A 69 -3.33 -1.48 -7.13
N VAL A 70 -3.05 -2.44 -8.03
CA VAL A 70 -1.89 -3.34 -7.94
C VAL A 70 -0.59 -2.55 -7.72
N PHE A 71 -0.33 -1.52 -8.51
CA PHE A 71 0.89 -0.72 -8.41
C PHE A 71 0.98 0.06 -7.09
N CYS A 72 -0.12 0.66 -6.64
CA CYS A 72 -0.16 1.43 -5.40
C CYS A 72 0.11 0.53 -4.18
N ASN A 73 -0.53 -0.64 -4.14
CA ASN A 73 -0.32 -1.67 -3.11
C ASN A 73 1.14 -2.16 -3.09
N ASN A 74 1.67 -2.60 -4.24
CA ASN A 74 3.05 -3.10 -4.33
C ASN A 74 4.08 -2.07 -3.87
N ARG A 75 3.85 -0.79 -4.17
CA ARG A 75 4.76 0.28 -3.79
C ARG A 75 4.74 0.55 -2.28
N ASP A 76 3.56 0.57 -1.69
CA ASP A 76 3.38 0.68 -0.23
C ASP A 76 4.02 -0.49 0.52
N TYR A 77 3.72 -1.73 0.09
CA TYR A 77 4.34 -2.95 0.61
C TYR A 77 5.88 -2.87 0.53
N GLY A 78 6.39 -2.38 -0.60
CA GLY A 78 7.82 -2.21 -0.84
C GLY A 78 8.50 -1.21 0.10
N TRP A 79 7.80 -0.16 0.55
CA TRP A 79 8.30 0.77 1.57
C TRP A 79 8.24 0.18 2.96
N ARG A 80 7.07 -0.34 3.36
CA ARG A 80 6.85 -0.94 4.67
C ARG A 80 7.86 -2.06 4.95
N THR A 81 8.15 -2.89 3.94
CA THR A 81 9.17 -3.97 4.05
C THR A 81 10.58 -3.41 4.28
N LYS A 82 11.00 -2.38 3.53
CA LYS A 82 12.32 -1.76 3.71
C LYS A 82 12.46 -1.08 5.06
N ILE A 83 11.43 -0.32 5.47
CA ILE A 83 11.41 0.37 6.77
C ILE A 83 11.43 -0.66 7.90
N LYS A 84 10.61 -1.71 7.84
CA LYS A 84 10.60 -2.81 8.82
C LYS A 84 11.99 -3.45 8.97
N ALA A 85 12.68 -3.70 7.85
CA ALA A 85 14.02 -4.29 7.87
C ALA A 85 15.07 -3.36 8.51
N LEU A 86 14.93 -2.04 8.40
CA LEU A 86 15.82 -1.09 9.04
C LEU A 86 15.47 -0.87 10.52
N LEU A 87 14.18 -0.88 10.87
CA LEU A 87 13.72 -0.88 12.27
C LEU A 87 14.22 -2.12 13.03
N ALA A 88 14.23 -3.29 12.38
CA ALA A 88 14.78 -4.52 12.97
C ALA A 88 16.30 -4.45 13.24
N LYS A 89 16.99 -3.44 12.71
CA LYS A 89 18.40 -3.13 13.02
C LYS A 89 18.53 -2.00 14.06
N GLU A 90 17.44 -1.72 14.78
CA GLU A 90 17.37 -0.70 15.84
C GLU A 90 17.72 0.72 15.38
N MET A 91 17.56 1.01 14.08
CA MET A 91 17.83 2.34 13.54
C MET A 91 16.72 3.34 13.97
N SER A 92 17.12 4.56 14.33
CA SER A 92 16.19 5.67 14.52
C SER A 92 15.49 6.05 13.21
N LEU A 93 14.34 6.73 13.29
CA LEU A 93 13.61 7.17 12.10
C LEU A 93 14.43 8.13 11.23
N GLU A 94 15.29 8.95 11.84
CA GLU A 94 16.22 9.84 11.15
C GLU A 94 17.28 9.05 10.38
N ALA A 95 17.88 8.03 11.01
CA ALA A 95 18.87 7.17 10.38
C ALA A 95 18.23 6.36 9.22
N ILE A 96 17.01 5.87 9.41
CA ILE A 96 16.23 5.22 8.35
C ILE A 96 16.01 6.17 7.18
N ALA A 97 15.59 7.42 7.44
CA ALA A 97 15.38 8.41 6.40
C ALA A 97 16.67 8.69 5.61
N GLN A 98 17.80 8.86 6.29
CA GLN A 98 19.11 9.03 5.65
C GLN A 98 19.46 7.83 4.76
N GLU A 99 19.25 6.61 5.25
CA GLU A 99 19.57 5.39 4.51
C GLU A 99 18.68 5.21 3.28
N LEU A 100 17.37 5.50 3.40
CA LEU A 100 16.44 5.47 2.26
C LEU A 100 16.83 6.51 1.20
N ASN A 101 17.24 7.72 1.61
CA ASN A 101 17.74 8.75 0.71
C ASN A 101 19.05 8.34 0.03
N ARG A 102 20.01 7.78 0.77
CA ARG A 102 21.29 7.29 0.24
C ARG A 102 21.08 6.21 -0.82
N ARG A 103 20.12 5.32 -0.59
CA ARG A 103 19.69 4.27 -1.55
C ARG A 103 18.79 4.79 -2.68
N LYS A 104 18.49 6.09 -2.72
CA LYS A 104 17.57 6.72 -3.69
C LYS A 104 16.21 6.02 -3.76
N VAL A 105 15.71 5.53 -2.62
CA VAL A 105 14.38 4.92 -2.54
C VAL A 105 13.34 6.01 -2.79
N PRO A 106 12.43 5.85 -3.78
CA PRO A 106 11.39 6.83 -4.01
C PRO A 106 10.55 7.03 -2.75
N THR A 107 10.22 8.28 -2.44
CA THR A 107 9.43 8.66 -1.26
C THR A 107 7.99 8.16 -1.34
N ALA A 108 7.41 7.93 -0.17
CA ALA A 108 5.97 7.77 -0.04
C ALA A 108 5.24 9.12 -0.21
N HIS A 109 4.05 9.08 -0.80
CA HIS A 109 3.09 10.20 -0.82
C HIS A 109 3.60 11.54 -1.40
N GLY A 110 4.52 11.51 -2.38
CA GLY A 110 4.86 12.69 -3.20
C GLY A 110 5.90 13.65 -2.61
N GLY A 111 6.61 13.28 -1.54
CA GLY A 111 7.72 14.09 -1.02
C GLY A 111 8.98 14.04 -1.90
N ASN A 112 9.91 14.97 -1.74
CA ASN A 112 11.17 14.95 -2.51
C ASN A 112 12.32 14.22 -1.79
N LYS A 113 12.21 14.05 -0.47
CA LYS A 113 13.23 13.43 0.38
C LYS A 113 12.56 12.73 1.56
N TRP A 114 13.12 11.62 2.01
CA TRP A 114 12.71 10.97 3.25
C TRP A 114 13.12 11.83 4.45
N SER A 115 12.19 11.96 5.40
CA SER A 115 12.38 12.54 6.73
C SER A 115 11.82 11.57 7.77
N ALA A 116 12.19 11.70 9.05
CA ALA A 116 11.63 10.87 10.11
C ALA A 116 10.08 10.88 10.14
N PRO A 117 9.39 12.05 9.99
CA PRO A 117 7.94 12.08 9.85
C PRO A 117 7.41 11.30 8.64
N SER A 118 8.08 11.40 7.48
CA SER A 118 7.64 10.68 6.28
C SER A 118 7.87 9.17 6.38
N VAL A 119 8.93 8.73 7.07
CA VAL A 119 9.17 7.33 7.42
C VAL A 119 8.06 6.82 8.34
N ARG A 120 7.74 7.57 9.41
CA ARG A 120 6.66 7.18 10.33
C ARG A 120 5.34 7.05 9.59
N LYS A 121 4.99 8.06 8.79
CA LYS A 121 3.77 8.07 7.98
C LYS A 121 3.71 6.84 7.07
N ALA A 122 4.74 6.56 6.29
CA ALA A 122 4.77 5.41 5.37
C ALA A 122 4.67 4.06 6.10
N PHE A 123 5.17 3.96 7.34
CA PHE A 123 5.11 2.73 8.11
C PHE A 123 3.72 2.44 8.70
N VAL A 124 2.97 3.48 9.07
CA VAL A 124 1.68 3.33 9.78
C VAL A 124 0.43 3.57 8.93
N SER A 125 0.57 4.16 7.72
CA SER A 125 -0.57 4.54 6.84
C SER A 125 -1.13 3.38 6.02
#